data_AF-A0A1Y2DLC4-F1
#
_entry.id   AF-A0A1Y2DLC4-F1
#
_cell.length_a   1.000
_cell.length_b   1.000
_cell.length_c   1.000
_cell.angle_alpha   90.00
_cell.angle_beta   90.00
_cell.angle_gamma   90.00
#
_symmetry.space_group_name_H-M   'P 1'
#
loop_
_entity.id
_entity.type
_entity.pdbx_description
1 polymer ?
#
loop_
_entity_poly.entity_id
_entity_poly.type
_entity_poly.pdbx_seq_one_letter_code
_entity_poly.pdbx_strand_id
1 'polypeptide(L)'
;MGPLIRMLDQSTQLQRTNCGLNSEEAQIAGCSFDMMMVNWIPPECFNEQLSLRYYKSLKQPVFFRDENLTEPIDDDPQTLSQYTDFWGSPEYHDVHCFYVIYQGVEAAVEATRNERDVYLMSHATDTGHTEHCVNAIRESIRGVTDPTKINRNNPQECVPVSSKTSR
;
A
#
# COMPACT_ATOMS: atom_id res chain seq x y z
N MET A 1 -15.67 7.61 51.25
CA MET A 1 -16.32 6.31 50.99
C MET A 1 -17.45 6.54 50.00
N GLY A 2 -17.48 5.75 48.94
CA GLY A 2 -18.43 5.85 47.81
C GLY A 2 -17.68 5.96 46.47
N PRO A 3 -17.59 4.88 45.68
CA PRO A 3 -16.78 4.87 44.45
C PRO A 3 -17.55 5.35 43.22
N LEU A 4 -16.73 5.78 42.25
CA LEU A 4 -16.87 5.84 40.78
C LEU A 4 -18.03 4.99 40.21
N ILE A 5 -18.70 5.40 39.13
CA ILE A 5 -18.22 5.22 37.75
C ILE A 5 -19.09 6.10 36.83
N ARG A 6 -18.48 7.01 36.06
CA ARG A 6 -19.08 7.47 34.79
C ARG A 6 -18.81 6.37 33.77
N MET A 7 -19.87 5.70 33.33
CA MET A 7 -19.83 4.79 32.19
C MET A 7 -19.57 5.63 30.94
N LEU A 8 -18.34 5.61 30.43
CA LEU A 8 -18.09 5.92 29.04
C LEU A 8 -18.27 4.61 28.28
N ASP A 9 -19.41 4.52 27.59
CA ASP A 9 -19.68 3.55 26.56
C ASP A 9 -18.68 3.78 25.42
N GLN A 10 -17.59 3.00 25.43
CA GLN A 10 -16.63 2.94 24.33
C GLN A 10 -16.96 1.73 23.48
N SER A 11 -17.99 1.84 22.65
CA SER A 11 -17.93 1.23 21.33
C SER A 11 -16.95 2.05 20.47
N THR A 12 -15.65 1.96 20.78
CA THR A 12 -14.59 2.49 19.93
C THR A 12 -14.54 1.63 18.67
N GLN A 13 -15.33 1.98 17.66
CA GLN A 13 -14.90 1.78 16.30
C GLN A 13 -13.55 2.49 16.19
N LEU A 14 -12.45 1.76 15.97
CA LEU A 14 -11.18 2.37 15.61
C LEU A 14 -11.47 3.35 14.46
N GLN A 15 -11.32 4.64 14.73
CA GLN A 15 -11.39 5.64 13.68
C GLN A 15 -10.16 5.38 12.80
N ARG A 16 -10.38 4.72 11.65
CA ARG A 16 -9.30 4.41 10.69
C ARG A 16 -8.59 5.71 10.34
N THR A 17 -7.25 5.70 10.43
CA THR A 17 -6.44 6.86 10.09
C THR A 17 -6.68 7.22 8.63
N ASN A 18 -7.12 8.45 8.37
CA ASN A 18 -7.28 8.95 7.01
C ASN A 18 -6.03 9.75 6.63
N CYS A 19 -5.27 9.22 5.68
CA CYS A 19 -4.01 9.81 5.27
C CYS A 19 -4.13 10.85 4.16
N GLY A 20 -5.25 10.86 3.42
CA GLY A 20 -5.39 11.73 2.24
C GLY A 20 -4.25 11.56 1.22
N LEU A 21 -4.06 12.57 0.38
CA LEU A 21 -2.98 12.61 -0.62
C LEU A 21 -1.93 13.68 -0.36
N ASN A 22 -2.26 14.65 0.49
CA ASN A 22 -1.38 15.74 0.88
C ASN A 22 -0.36 15.24 1.89
N SER A 23 0.92 15.53 1.64
CA SER A 23 2.02 15.04 2.46
C SER A 23 2.05 15.62 3.88
N GLU A 24 1.68 16.89 4.04
CA GLU A 24 1.64 17.56 5.35
C GLU A 24 0.49 17.00 6.21
N GLU A 25 -0.71 16.89 5.63
CA GLU A 25 -1.87 16.30 6.31
C GLU A 25 -1.62 14.84 6.70
N ALA A 26 -1.04 14.05 5.79
CA ALA A 26 -0.68 12.66 6.04
C ALA A 26 0.31 12.51 7.20
N GLN A 27 1.37 13.33 7.22
CA GLN A 27 2.37 13.30 8.29
C GLN A 27 1.77 13.72 9.63
N ILE A 28 0.92 14.75 9.65
CA ILE A 28 0.18 15.16 10.86
C ILE A 28 -0.74 14.04 11.36
N ALA A 29 -1.34 13.28 10.44
CA ALA A 29 -2.16 12.11 10.76
C ALA A 29 -1.35 10.88 11.21
N GLY A 30 -0.01 10.93 11.18
CA GLY A 30 0.86 9.83 11.56
C GLY A 30 1.03 8.75 10.48
N CYS A 31 0.68 9.06 9.23
CA CYS A 31 0.83 8.16 8.10
C CYS A 31 2.27 8.15 7.58
N SER A 32 2.65 7.05 6.95
CA SER A 32 3.96 6.87 6.32
C SER A 32 3.81 6.68 4.82
N PHE A 33 4.77 7.15 4.04
CA PHE A 33 4.73 6.96 2.59
C PHE A 33 5.34 5.61 2.22
N ASP A 34 4.54 4.75 1.61
CA ASP A 34 5.00 3.47 1.10
C ASP A 34 5.48 3.64 -0.34
N MET A 35 6.78 3.51 -0.58
CA MET A 35 7.37 3.65 -1.92
C MET A 35 6.93 2.57 -2.90
N MET A 36 6.43 1.43 -2.40
CA MET A 36 5.90 0.36 -3.24
C MET A 36 4.40 0.49 -3.49
N MET A 37 3.63 1.21 -2.67
CA MET A 37 2.22 1.56 -2.97
C MET A 37 2.09 2.95 -3.61
N VAL A 38 3.15 3.75 -3.50
CA VAL A 38 3.28 5.17 -3.83
C VAL A 38 2.16 6.03 -3.25
N ASN A 39 1.85 5.78 -1.97
CA ASN A 39 0.78 6.47 -1.27
C ASN A 39 1.09 6.64 0.22
N TRP A 40 0.32 7.52 0.87
CA TRP A 40 0.36 7.68 2.32
C TRP A 40 -0.50 6.60 2.98
N ILE A 41 0.14 5.74 3.76
CA ILE A 41 -0.43 4.53 4.33
C ILE A 41 -0.65 4.71 5.84
N PRO A 42 -1.84 4.33 6.36
CA PRO A 42 -2.08 4.27 7.80
C PRO A 42 -1.09 3.34 8.51
N PRO A 43 -0.66 3.65 9.75
CA PRO A 43 0.30 2.83 10.48
C PRO A 43 -0.20 1.40 10.71
N GLU A 44 -1.51 1.18 10.73
CA GLU A 44 -2.10 -0.17 10.91
C GLU A 44 -1.93 -1.08 9.68
N CYS A 45 -1.68 -0.50 8.50
CA CYS A 45 -1.48 -1.22 7.24
C CYS A 45 -0.05 -1.14 6.70
N PHE A 46 0.83 -0.35 7.33
CA PHE A 46 2.16 -0.10 6.78
C PHE A 46 3.20 -1.09 7.30
N ASN A 47 3.77 -1.90 6.39
CA ASN A 47 4.94 -2.72 6.66
C ASN A 47 6.20 -2.06 6.09
N GLU A 48 6.82 -1.18 6.88
CA GLU A 48 8.00 -0.41 6.46
C GLU A 48 9.16 -1.31 6.01
N GLN A 49 9.45 -2.38 6.76
CA GLN A 49 10.58 -3.26 6.47
C GLN A 49 10.40 -4.01 5.14
N LEU A 50 9.16 -4.41 4.83
CA LEU A 50 8.84 -5.04 3.57
C LEU A 50 8.95 -4.04 2.41
N SER A 51 8.31 -2.88 2.54
CA SER A 51 8.35 -1.81 1.52
C SER A 51 9.80 -1.43 1.19
N LEU A 52 10.62 -1.14 2.21
CA LEU A 52 12.03 -0.80 2.04
C LEU A 52 12.85 -1.91 1.39
N ARG A 53 12.56 -3.19 1.70
CA ARG A 53 13.27 -4.33 1.11
C ARG A 53 13.04 -4.41 -0.39
N TYR A 54 11.78 -4.33 -0.81
CA TYR A 54 11.41 -4.41 -2.22
C TYR A 54 11.92 -3.18 -2.97
N TYR A 55 11.70 -1.99 -2.41
CA TYR A 55 12.10 -0.74 -3.05
C TYR A 55 13.62 -0.65 -3.28
N LYS A 56 14.44 -1.02 -2.29
CA LYS A 56 15.91 -1.00 -2.40
C LYS A 56 16.48 -2.01 -3.42
N SER A 57 15.66 -2.94 -3.92
CA SER A 57 16.08 -3.88 -4.95
C SER A 57 16.02 -3.31 -6.36
N LEU A 58 15.35 -2.17 -6.55
CA LEU A 58 15.11 -1.54 -7.85
C LEU A 58 16.32 -0.75 -8.36
N LYS A 59 16.48 -0.71 -9.68
CA LYS A 59 17.42 0.20 -10.33
C LYS A 59 16.78 1.58 -10.49
N GLN A 60 17.61 2.60 -10.27
CA GLN A 60 17.23 3.98 -10.48
C GLN A 60 17.51 4.42 -11.92
N PRO A 61 16.71 5.33 -12.50
CA PRO A 61 15.52 5.95 -11.90
C PRO A 61 14.29 5.05 -11.91
N VAL A 62 13.49 5.13 -10.84
CA VAL A 62 12.27 4.30 -10.67
C VAL A 62 11.02 4.97 -11.23
N PHE A 63 10.83 6.28 -11.04
CA PHE A 63 9.61 7.00 -11.40
C PHE A 63 9.85 8.06 -12.47
N PHE A 64 8.85 8.29 -13.32
CA PHE A 64 8.94 9.17 -14.48
C PHE A 64 7.63 9.92 -14.72
N ARG A 65 7.70 11.14 -15.28
CA ARG A 65 6.50 11.92 -15.64
C ARG A 65 5.79 11.36 -16.86
N ASP A 66 6.51 10.66 -17.73
CA ASP A 66 6.03 10.17 -19.02
C ASP A 66 6.23 8.66 -19.20
N GLU A 67 5.40 8.05 -20.04
CA GLU A 67 5.41 6.62 -20.35
C GLU A 67 6.70 6.18 -21.07
N ASN A 68 7.34 7.08 -21.82
CA ASN A 68 8.59 6.76 -22.53
C ASN A 68 9.82 6.79 -21.61
N LEU A 69 9.63 7.08 -20.32
CA LEU A 69 10.67 7.07 -19.28
C LEU A 69 11.79 8.07 -19.57
N THR A 70 11.43 9.25 -20.06
CA THR A 70 12.40 10.29 -20.48
C THR A 70 12.57 11.39 -19.44
N GLU A 71 11.58 11.62 -18.59
CA GLU A 71 11.57 12.65 -17.56
C GLU A 71 11.52 12.01 -16.16
N PRO A 72 12.68 11.68 -15.57
CA PRO A 72 12.73 11.07 -14.24
C PRO A 72 12.19 12.01 -13.16
N ILE A 73 11.57 11.42 -12.13
CA ILE A 73 11.10 12.09 -10.92
C ILE A 73 11.99 11.65 -9.77
N ASP A 74 12.41 12.59 -8.92
CA ASP A 74 13.14 12.27 -7.68
C ASP A 74 12.27 11.38 -6.78
N ASP A 75 12.90 10.35 -6.24
CA ASP A 75 12.27 9.27 -5.51
C ASP A 75 12.09 9.58 -4.01
N ASP A 76 11.57 10.77 -3.72
CA ASP A 76 11.23 11.18 -2.36
C ASP A 76 9.70 11.36 -2.17
N PRO A 77 9.18 11.06 -0.98
CA PRO A 77 7.74 11.18 -0.71
C PRO A 77 7.16 12.58 -0.95
N GLN A 78 7.92 13.66 -0.72
CA GLN A 78 7.41 15.02 -0.88
C GLN A 78 7.24 15.35 -2.36
N THR A 79 8.21 15.00 -3.20
CA THR A 79 8.16 15.19 -4.65
C THR A 79 7.08 14.31 -5.26
N LEU A 80 7.07 13.00 -4.99
CA LEU A 80 6.04 12.10 -5.52
C LEU A 80 4.62 12.50 -5.09
N SER A 81 4.48 13.09 -3.90
CA SER A 81 3.18 13.57 -3.42
C SER A 81 2.59 14.71 -4.26
N GLN A 82 3.39 15.42 -5.05
CA GLN A 82 2.94 16.51 -5.93
C GLN A 82 2.26 16.01 -7.21
N TYR A 83 2.37 14.71 -7.51
CA TYR A 83 1.80 14.10 -8.71
C TYR A 83 0.61 13.22 -8.34
N THR A 84 -0.45 13.32 -9.12
CA THR A 84 -1.57 12.36 -9.06
C THR A 84 -1.34 11.19 -10.01
N ASP A 85 -0.78 11.47 -11.20
CA ASP A 85 -0.50 10.50 -12.26
C ASP A 85 0.97 10.60 -12.69
N PHE A 86 1.65 9.47 -12.76
CA PHE A 86 3.04 9.33 -13.25
C PHE A 86 3.30 7.85 -13.58
N TRP A 87 4.53 7.51 -13.97
CA TRP A 87 4.90 6.18 -14.44
C TRP A 87 5.98 5.55 -13.57
N GLY A 88 5.84 4.26 -13.28
CA GLY A 88 6.89 3.42 -12.72
C GLY A 88 7.63 2.67 -13.82
N SER A 89 8.92 2.46 -13.64
CA SER A 89 9.76 1.68 -14.56
C SER A 89 9.23 0.24 -14.73
N PRO A 90 9.62 -0.48 -15.80
CA PRO A 90 9.21 -1.87 -15.97
C PRO A 90 9.66 -2.79 -14.83
N GLU A 91 10.86 -2.57 -14.28
CA GLU A 91 11.33 -3.33 -13.10
C GLU A 91 10.49 -3.00 -11.86
N TYR A 92 10.10 -1.73 -11.67
CA TYR A 92 9.18 -1.36 -10.61
C TYR A 92 7.82 -2.04 -10.77
N HIS A 93 7.28 -2.10 -11.99
CA HIS A 93 5.99 -2.76 -12.26
C HIS A 93 6.00 -4.20 -11.75
N ASP A 94 7.01 -4.99 -12.13
CA ASP A 94 7.14 -6.39 -11.72
C ASP A 94 7.26 -6.53 -10.19
N VAL A 95 8.15 -5.75 -9.58
CA VAL A 95 8.44 -5.81 -8.14
C VAL A 95 7.27 -5.31 -7.30
N HIS A 96 6.53 -4.30 -7.78
CA HIS A 96 5.27 -3.83 -7.19
C HIS A 96 4.22 -4.96 -7.19
N CYS A 97 4.05 -5.64 -8.33
CA CYS A 97 3.12 -6.75 -8.44
C CYS A 97 3.46 -7.89 -7.46
N PHE A 98 4.74 -8.24 -7.31
CA PHE A 98 5.17 -9.21 -6.30
C PHE A 98 4.92 -8.72 -4.88
N TYR A 99 5.20 -7.45 -4.59
CA TYR A 99 5.00 -6.83 -3.28
C TYR A 99 3.52 -6.87 -2.85
N VAL A 100 2.60 -6.48 -3.74
CA VAL A 100 1.16 -6.50 -3.49
C VAL A 100 0.67 -7.91 -3.17
N ILE A 101 1.08 -8.90 -3.98
CA ILE A 101 0.73 -10.31 -3.74
C ILE A 101 1.30 -10.80 -2.40
N TYR A 102 2.54 -10.43 -2.07
CA TYR A 102 3.19 -10.84 -0.84
C TYR A 102 2.47 -10.30 0.40
N GLN A 103 2.09 -9.01 0.40
CA GLN A 103 1.29 -8.43 1.50
C GLN A 103 -0.04 -9.16 1.70
N GLY A 104 -0.71 -9.54 0.61
CA GLY A 104 -1.93 -10.35 0.66
C GLY A 104 -1.70 -11.71 1.34
N VAL A 105 -0.58 -12.38 1.03
CA VAL A 105 -0.21 -13.65 1.66
C VAL A 105 0.15 -13.47 3.13
N GLU A 106 0.93 -12.44 3.50
CA GLU A 106 1.25 -12.14 4.90
C GLU A 106 -0.01 -11.93 5.74
N ALA A 107 -0.92 -11.07 5.28
CA ALA A 107 -2.17 -10.80 5.98
C ALA A 107 -3.06 -12.07 6.08
N ALA A 108 -3.07 -12.91 5.05
CA ALA A 108 -3.78 -14.20 5.11
C ALA A 108 -3.16 -15.14 6.16
N VAL A 109 -1.83 -15.21 6.24
CA VAL A 109 -1.13 -16.02 7.25
C VAL A 109 -1.42 -15.53 8.66
N GLU A 110 -1.35 -14.22 8.92
CA GLU A 110 -1.70 -13.61 10.21
C GLU A 110 -3.16 -13.94 10.59
N ALA A 111 -4.09 -13.80 9.65
CA ALA A 111 -5.49 -14.12 9.88
C ALA A 111 -5.72 -15.62 10.24
N THR A 112 -4.92 -16.54 9.68
CA THR A 112 -5.01 -17.97 10.04
C THR A 112 -4.45 -18.30 11.42
N ARG A 113 -3.62 -17.43 11.99
CA ARG A 113 -3.05 -17.57 13.35
C ARG A 113 -3.99 -17.05 14.44
N ASN A 114 -5.21 -16.65 14.08
CA ASN A 114 -6.17 -15.96 14.95
C ASN A 114 -5.58 -14.67 15.56
N GLU A 115 -4.66 -14.01 14.86
CA GLU A 115 -4.27 -12.65 15.19
C GLU A 115 -5.49 -11.75 15.03
N ARG A 116 -5.73 -10.91 16.03
CA ARG A 116 -6.79 -9.90 15.97
C ARG A 116 -6.23 -8.69 15.25
N ASP A 117 -7.12 -7.92 14.63
CA ASP A 117 -6.76 -6.61 14.07
C ASP A 117 -5.73 -6.69 12.92
N VAL A 118 -5.89 -7.68 12.03
CA VAL A 118 -5.14 -7.77 10.78
C VAL A 118 -5.75 -6.80 9.77
N TYR A 119 -4.94 -5.92 9.20
CA TYR A 119 -5.36 -4.97 8.19
C TYR A 119 -4.51 -5.07 6.93
N LEU A 120 -5.09 -4.69 5.81
CA LEU A 120 -4.42 -4.65 4.52
C LEU A 120 -4.96 -3.48 3.71
N MET A 121 -4.12 -2.90 2.84
CA MET A 121 -4.58 -1.88 1.91
C MET A 121 -5.58 -2.48 0.91
N SER A 122 -6.70 -1.79 0.68
CA SER A 122 -7.79 -2.24 -0.20
C SER A 122 -7.31 -2.59 -1.60
N HIS A 123 -6.26 -1.91 -2.07
CA HIS A 123 -5.61 -2.18 -3.34
C HIS A 123 -5.05 -3.61 -3.45
N ALA A 124 -4.51 -4.15 -2.36
CA ALA A 124 -4.03 -5.54 -2.29
C ALA A 124 -5.15 -6.55 -2.04
N THR A 125 -6.38 -6.09 -1.75
CA THR A 125 -7.58 -6.94 -1.64
C THR A 125 -8.44 -6.93 -2.91
N ASP A 126 -8.13 -6.06 -3.87
CA ASP A 126 -8.87 -5.95 -5.13
C ASP A 126 -8.47 -7.10 -6.07
N THR A 127 -9.46 -7.91 -6.47
CA THR A 127 -9.21 -9.08 -7.31
C THR A 127 -8.79 -8.70 -8.72
N GLY A 128 -9.31 -7.59 -9.27
CA GLY A 128 -8.93 -7.11 -10.60
C GLY A 128 -7.47 -6.68 -10.65
N HIS A 129 -7.02 -5.94 -9.63
CA HIS A 129 -5.63 -5.54 -9.49
C HIS A 129 -4.72 -6.75 -9.20
N THR A 130 -5.17 -7.71 -8.40
CA THR A 130 -4.42 -8.96 -8.17
C THR A 130 -4.26 -9.78 -9.45
N GLU A 131 -5.32 -9.92 -10.25
CA GLU A 131 -5.27 -10.59 -11.56
C GLU A 131 -4.34 -9.87 -12.55
N HIS A 132 -4.38 -8.53 -12.57
CA HIS A 132 -3.41 -7.71 -13.30
C HIS A 132 -1.98 -8.03 -12.88
N CYS A 133 -1.70 -8.03 -11.57
CA CYS A 133 -0.37 -8.30 -11.04
C CYS A 133 0.16 -9.70 -11.44
N VAL A 134 -0.69 -10.72 -11.33
CA VAL A 134 -0.33 -12.09 -11.75
C VAL A 134 -0.04 -12.16 -13.24
N ASN A 135 -0.80 -11.44 -14.06
CA ASN A 135 -0.57 -11.39 -15.52
C ASN A 135 0.68 -10.60 -15.88
N ALA A 136 0.95 -9.46 -15.24
CA ALA A 136 2.17 -8.67 -15.45
C ALA A 136 3.43 -9.53 -15.21
N ILE A 137 3.47 -10.22 -14.06
CA ILE A 137 4.57 -11.14 -13.73
C ILE A 137 4.70 -12.26 -14.77
N ARG A 138 3.57 -12.83 -15.22
CA ARG A 138 3.56 -13.90 -16.24
C ARG A 138 4.11 -13.42 -17.58
N GLU A 139 3.81 -12.19 -17.99
CA GLU A 139 4.32 -11.63 -19.24
C GLU A 139 5.80 -11.20 -19.11
N SER A 140 6.22 -10.70 -17.95
CA SER A 140 7.65 -10.44 -17.66
C SER A 140 8.51 -11.70 -17.77
N ILE A 141 8.01 -12.86 -17.29
CA ILE A 141 8.67 -14.17 -17.47
C ILE A 141 8.83 -14.53 -18.96
N ARG A 142 7.98 -14.00 -19.84
CA ARG A 142 8.08 -14.18 -21.30
C ARG A 142 8.94 -13.12 -22.00
N GLY A 143 9.54 -12.22 -21.24
CA GLY A 143 10.37 -11.12 -21.74
C GLY A 143 9.57 -9.91 -22.21
N VAL A 144 8.28 -9.80 -21.85
CA VAL A 144 7.47 -8.62 -22.10
C VAL A 144 7.53 -7.76 -20.84
N THR A 145 8.19 -6.61 -20.93
CA THR A 145 8.33 -5.65 -19.83
C THR A 145 7.74 -4.32 -20.25
N ASP A 146 6.83 -3.79 -19.44
CA ASP A 146 6.15 -2.53 -19.69
C ASP A 146 6.20 -1.62 -18.44
N PRO A 147 6.31 -0.30 -18.62
CA PRO A 147 6.14 0.61 -17.50
C PRO A 147 4.67 0.58 -17.03
N THR A 148 4.45 0.97 -15.78
CA THR A 148 3.10 0.99 -15.21
C THR A 148 2.65 2.40 -14.91
N LYS A 149 1.40 2.72 -15.27
CA LYS A 149 0.81 4.01 -14.90
C LYS A 149 0.34 3.95 -13.45
N ILE A 150 0.84 4.86 -12.65
CA ILE A 150 0.47 5.02 -11.24
C ILE A 150 -0.54 6.16 -11.15
N ASN A 151 -1.66 5.91 -10.45
CA ASN A 151 -2.68 6.90 -10.16
C ASN A 151 -2.99 6.90 -8.66
N ARG A 152 -2.62 7.98 -7.99
CA ARG A 152 -2.78 8.13 -6.53
C ARG A 152 -4.19 8.54 -6.12
N ASN A 153 -5.07 8.92 -7.04
CA ASN A 153 -6.47 9.22 -6.72
C ASN A 153 -7.32 7.94 -6.53
N ASN A 154 -6.79 6.77 -6.89
CA ASN A 154 -7.47 5.51 -6.61
C ASN A 154 -7.60 5.31 -5.09
N PRO A 155 -8.81 5.09 -4.54
CA PRO A 155 -9.00 4.91 -3.11
C PRO A 155 -8.18 3.72 -2.60
N GLN A 156 -7.22 4.01 -1.72
CA GLN A 156 -6.48 2.99 -0.99
C GLN A 156 -6.83 3.14 0.49
N GLU A 157 -7.79 2.34 0.94
CA GLU A 157 -8.22 2.32 2.34
C GLU A 157 -7.52 1.19 3.09
N CYS A 158 -7.15 1.42 4.34
CA CYS A 158 -6.76 0.33 5.23
C CYS A 158 -8.02 -0.43 5.68
N VAL A 159 -8.16 -1.71 5.30
CA VAL A 159 -9.36 -2.52 5.54
C VAL A 159 -9.05 -3.74 6.41
N PRO A 160 -9.97 -4.15 7.30
CA PRO A 160 -9.76 -5.33 8.13
C PRO A 160 -9.82 -6.61 7.28
N VAL A 161 -8.87 -7.51 7.50
CA VAL A 161 -8.89 -8.86 6.93
C VAL A 161 -9.69 -9.76 7.88
N SER A 162 -10.93 -10.07 7.51
CA SER A 162 -11.79 -10.89 8.37
C SER A 162 -11.31 -12.35 8.39
N SER A 163 -10.95 -12.88 9.56
CA SER A 163 -10.98 -14.32 9.77
C SER A 163 -12.45 -14.74 9.91
N LYS A 164 -12.95 -15.61 9.02
CA LYS A 164 -14.19 -16.32 9.32
C LYS A 164 -13.91 -17.21 10.52
N THR A 165 -14.28 -16.77 11.73
CA THR A 165 -14.47 -17.70 12.84
C THR A 165 -15.53 -18.70 12.38
N SER A 166 -15.13 -19.95 12.13
CA SER A 166 -16.05 -21.04 11.87
C SER A 166 -17.09 -21.06 12.99
N ARG A 167 -18.36 -20.83 12.63
CA ARG A 167 -19.49 -21.20 13.48
C ARG A 167 -19.64 -22.71 13.49
#